data_AF-A0A1X0NIR2-F1
#
_entry.id   AF-A0A1X0NIR2-F1
#
_cell.length_a   1.000
_cell.length_b   1.000
_cell.length_c   1.000
_cell.angle_alpha   90.00
_cell.angle_beta   90.00
_cell.angle_gamma   90.00
#
_symmetry.space_group_name_H-M   'P 1'
#
loop_
_entity.id
_entity.type
_entity.pdbx_description
1 polymer ?
#
loop_
_entity_poly.entity_id
_entity_poly.type
_entity_poly.pdbx_seq_one_letter_code
_entity_poly.pdbx_strand_id
1 'polypeptide(L)'
;MPPKKKQAARKELTLEELQRLGLSPEDAARLLAERNRPAEERREADAGAAEARRREAEQRQRQRRVRELERLREELEREEGPPRVAIRETEAGEWEELLAAAAVGLRRAREAERLRHTEEARQRRQEQAAAYAETLAHLPPEERDGFIAAQIAAEHQRTQEELLQMERAKEREERRQARKKAAKKEHHHHKHRDGSEEDSEAEEGHRRRDAVEELAEEVTSKYD
;
A
#
# COMPACT_ATOMS: atom_id res chain seq x y z
N MET A 1 -42.98 59.70 50.75
CA MET A 1 -42.95 60.14 49.34
C MET A 1 -41.94 61.27 49.19
N PRO A 2 -40.74 61.06 48.63
CA PRO A 2 -39.82 62.16 48.40
C PRO A 2 -40.25 63.00 47.18
N PRO A 3 -40.12 64.34 47.24
CA PRO A 3 -40.58 65.24 46.17
C PRO A 3 -39.72 65.10 44.91
N LYS A 4 -40.37 65.01 43.74
CA LYS A 4 -39.71 65.02 42.43
C LYS A 4 -39.10 66.41 42.19
N LYS A 5 -37.77 66.54 42.33
CA LYS A 5 -37.03 67.75 41.93
C LYS A 5 -37.13 67.92 40.41
N LYS A 6 -37.68 69.05 39.94
CA LYS A 6 -37.62 69.46 38.53
C LYS A 6 -36.14 69.68 38.18
N GLN A 7 -35.55 68.79 37.38
CA GLN A 7 -34.20 68.99 36.84
C GLN A 7 -34.24 70.17 35.88
N ALA A 8 -33.46 71.21 36.15
CA ALA A 8 -33.21 72.29 35.20
C ALA A 8 -32.46 71.72 33.98
N ALA A 9 -32.88 72.08 32.77
CA ALA A 9 -32.22 71.67 31.54
C ALA A 9 -30.78 72.20 31.55
N ARG A 10 -29.79 71.29 31.50
CA ARG A 10 -28.38 71.64 31.39
C ARG A 10 -28.16 72.25 29.99
N LYS A 11 -27.50 73.41 29.91
CA LYS A 11 -27.11 74.01 28.62
C LYS A 11 -26.16 73.06 27.90
N GLU A 12 -26.50 72.72 26.66
CA GLU A 12 -25.67 71.87 25.82
C GLU A 12 -24.54 72.69 25.17
N LEU A 13 -23.32 72.15 25.21
CA LEU A 13 -22.16 72.80 24.61
C LEU A 13 -22.26 72.75 23.07
N THR A 14 -21.93 73.87 22.43
CA THR A 14 -21.87 74.05 20.97
C THR A 14 -20.47 73.73 20.42
N LEU A 15 -20.35 73.60 19.10
CA LEU A 15 -19.09 73.28 18.41
C LEU A 15 -17.98 74.29 18.76
N GLU A 16 -18.31 75.58 18.76
CA GLU A 16 -17.38 76.65 19.10
C GLU A 16 -16.91 76.59 20.56
N GLU A 17 -17.78 76.20 21.48
CA GLU A 17 -17.45 76.07 22.91
C GLU A 17 -16.53 74.87 23.18
N LEU A 18 -16.73 73.76 22.46
CA LEU A 18 -15.84 72.59 22.53
C LEU A 18 -14.46 72.90 21.95
N GLN A 19 -14.39 73.67 20.86
CA GLN A 19 -13.11 74.14 20.30
C GLN A 19 -12.39 75.11 21.24
N ARG A 20 -13.12 76.01 21.92
CA ARG A 20 -12.55 76.91 22.95
C ARG A 20 -11.99 76.16 24.16
N LEU A 21 -12.49 74.95 24.44
CA LEU A 21 -11.96 74.05 25.47
C LEU A 21 -10.74 73.24 24.99
N GLY A 22 -10.25 73.48 23.77
CA GLY A 22 -9.03 72.90 23.23
C GLY A 22 -9.21 71.60 22.46
N LEU A 23 -10.44 71.20 22.13
CA LEU A 23 -10.67 70.05 21.25
C LEU A 23 -10.40 70.40 19.78
N SER A 24 -9.85 69.43 19.04
CA SER A 24 -9.70 69.57 17.59
C SER A 24 -11.08 69.73 16.93
N PRO A 25 -11.19 70.45 15.81
CA PRO A 25 -12.45 70.61 15.10
C PRO A 25 -13.05 69.27 14.66
N GLU A 26 -12.21 68.28 14.36
CA GLU A 26 -12.63 66.92 14.01
C GLU A 26 -13.19 66.15 15.22
N ASP A 27 -12.53 66.22 16.37
CA ASP A 27 -13.00 65.57 17.60
C ASP A 27 -14.26 66.24 18.16
N ALA A 28 -14.35 67.57 18.10
CA ALA A 28 -15.53 68.32 18.52
C ALA A 28 -16.75 67.99 17.63
N ALA A 29 -16.55 67.88 16.32
CA ALA A 29 -17.60 67.45 15.39
C ALA A 29 -18.02 66.00 15.63
N ARG A 30 -17.06 65.09 15.87
CA ARG A 30 -17.32 63.68 16.18
C ARG A 30 -18.10 63.51 17.47
N LEU A 31 -17.75 64.23 18.54
CA LEU A 31 -18.47 64.16 19.82
C LEU A 31 -19.90 64.69 19.72
N LEU A 32 -20.13 65.77 18.96
CA LEU A 32 -21.48 66.27 18.70
C LEU A 32 -22.30 65.30 17.83
N ALA A 33 -21.67 64.66 16.84
CA ALA A 33 -22.30 63.62 16.04
C ALA A 33 -22.65 62.37 16.87
N GLU A 34 -21.72 61.91 17.73
CA GLU A 34 -21.96 60.82 18.67
C GLU A 34 -23.06 61.19 19.66
N ARG A 35 -23.12 62.45 20.13
CA ARG A 35 -24.17 63.00 21.02
C ARG A 35 -25.55 63.03 20.38
N ASN A 36 -25.63 63.38 19.09
CA ASN A 36 -26.87 63.47 18.33
C ASN A 36 -27.28 62.14 17.69
N ARG A 37 -26.47 61.08 17.87
CA ARG A 37 -26.78 59.74 17.40
C ARG A 37 -28.08 59.23 18.03
N PRO A 38 -29.05 58.75 17.23
CA PRO A 38 -30.34 58.29 17.74
C PRO A 38 -30.16 57.17 18.76
N ALA A 39 -31.02 57.15 19.77
CA ALA A 39 -30.92 56.21 20.88
C ALA A 39 -31.01 54.74 20.45
N GLU A 40 -31.68 54.45 19.34
CA GLU A 40 -31.77 53.11 18.73
C GLU A 40 -30.43 52.69 18.12
N GLU A 41 -29.78 53.55 17.34
CA GLU A 41 -28.49 53.26 16.72
C GLU A 41 -27.37 53.07 17.77
N ARG A 42 -27.43 53.79 18.90
CA ARG A 42 -26.52 53.53 20.04
C ARG A 42 -26.76 52.15 20.66
N ARG A 43 -28.02 51.77 20.86
CA ARG A 43 -28.37 50.45 21.42
C ARG A 43 -27.94 49.32 20.49
N GLU A 44 -28.09 49.50 19.19
CA GLU A 44 -27.62 48.55 18.18
C GLU A 44 -26.09 48.45 18.15
N ALA A 45 -25.37 49.58 18.23
CA ALA A 45 -23.91 49.58 18.31
C ALA A 45 -23.39 48.89 19.59
N ASP A 46 -24.02 49.15 20.74
CA ASP A 46 -23.67 48.50 22.01
C ASP A 46 -24.01 47.00 22.00
N ALA A 47 -25.15 46.61 21.41
CA ALA A 47 -25.54 45.22 21.24
C ALA A 47 -24.58 44.47 20.31
N GLY A 48 -24.18 45.09 19.18
CA GLY A 48 -23.20 44.53 18.25
C GLY A 48 -21.81 44.38 18.88
N ALA A 49 -21.37 45.34 19.69
CA ALA A 49 -20.11 45.23 20.44
C ALA A 49 -20.17 44.14 21.52
N ALA A 50 -21.30 43.98 22.21
CA ALA A 50 -21.51 42.91 23.19
C ALA A 50 -21.54 41.52 22.52
N GLU A 51 -22.17 41.40 21.35
CA GLU A 51 -22.20 40.16 20.57
C GLU A 51 -20.81 39.81 20.02
N ALA A 52 -20.07 40.79 19.49
CA ALA A 52 -18.70 40.59 19.01
C ALA A 52 -17.78 40.07 20.14
N ARG A 53 -17.88 40.65 21.35
CA ARG A 53 -17.13 40.17 22.52
C ARG A 53 -17.53 38.75 22.94
N ARG A 54 -18.82 38.39 22.85
CA ARG A 54 -19.29 37.02 23.12
C ARG A 54 -18.71 36.03 22.10
N ARG A 55 -18.77 36.35 20.80
CA ARG A 55 -18.22 35.52 19.73
C ARG A 55 -16.71 35.35 19.88
N GLU A 56 -15.97 36.42 20.23
CA GLU A 56 -14.53 36.36 20.48
C GLU A 56 -14.19 35.49 21.69
N ALA A 57 -14.95 35.61 22.79
CA ALA A 57 -14.77 34.78 23.97
C ALA A 57 -15.06 33.29 23.67
N GLU A 58 -16.10 33.01 22.89
CA GLU A 58 -16.43 31.65 22.44
C GLU A 58 -15.33 31.07 21.54
N GLN A 59 -14.82 31.87 20.59
CA GLN A 59 -13.73 31.45 19.72
C GLN A 59 -12.46 31.13 20.52
N ARG A 60 -12.11 31.96 21.50
CA ARG A 60 -10.99 31.70 22.42
C ARG A 60 -11.21 30.43 23.24
N GLN A 61 -12.43 30.19 23.70
CA GLN A 61 -12.76 28.96 24.44
C GLN A 61 -12.65 27.72 23.55
N ARG A 62 -13.14 27.78 22.31
CA ARG A 62 -13.00 26.71 21.33
C ARG A 62 -11.53 26.40 21.04
N GLN A 63 -10.70 27.42 20.82
CA GLN A 63 -9.27 27.25 20.60
C GLN A 63 -8.55 26.61 21.80
N ARG A 64 -8.93 26.96 23.03
CA ARG A 64 -8.38 26.32 24.24
C ARG A 64 -8.75 24.83 24.30
N ARG A 65 -10.02 24.51 24.05
CA ARG A 65 -10.48 23.10 24.02
C ARG A 65 -9.76 22.28 22.96
N VAL A 66 -9.54 22.84 21.76
CA VAL A 66 -8.79 22.15 20.70
C VAL A 66 -7.37 21.85 21.15
N ARG A 67 -6.67 22.84 21.73
CA ARG A 67 -5.31 22.63 22.26
C ARG A 67 -5.25 21.62 23.41
N GLU A 68 -6.27 21.60 24.28
CA GLU A 68 -6.39 20.61 25.34
C GLU A 68 -6.58 19.20 24.77
N LEU A 69 -7.44 19.04 23.75
CA LEU A 69 -7.64 17.76 23.07
C LEU A 69 -6.39 17.30 22.33
N GLU A 70 -5.67 18.22 21.68
CA GLU A 70 -4.38 17.92 21.04
C GLU A 70 -3.35 17.42 22.05
N ARG A 71 -3.24 18.06 23.21
CA ARG A 71 -2.35 17.61 24.29
C ARG A 71 -2.73 16.22 24.82
N LEU A 72 -4.01 15.98 25.08
CA LEU A 72 -4.50 14.68 25.54
C LEU A 72 -4.22 13.58 24.49
N ARG A 73 -4.35 13.91 23.20
CA ARG A 73 -3.99 12.99 22.13
C ARG A 73 -2.50 12.68 22.13
N GLU A 74 -1.63 13.69 22.25
CA GLU A 74 -0.18 13.48 22.31
C GLU A 74 0.24 12.67 23.54
N GLU A 75 -0.41 12.89 24.69
CA GLU A 75 -0.18 12.12 25.92
C GLU A 75 -0.57 10.66 25.73
N LEU A 76 -1.75 10.39 25.15
CA LEU A 76 -2.18 9.03 24.82
C LEU A 76 -1.27 8.35 23.80
N GLU A 77 -0.82 9.07 22.77
CA GLU A 77 0.13 8.54 21.78
C GLU A 77 1.49 8.21 22.42
N ARG A 78 1.93 8.96 23.43
CA ARG A 78 3.16 8.67 24.18
C ARG A 78 3.01 7.49 25.13
N GLU A 79 1.86 7.33 25.77
CA GLU A 79 1.61 6.24 26.70
C GLU A 79 1.33 4.92 25.98
N GLU A 80 0.51 4.95 24.92
CA GLU A 80 0.08 3.74 24.22
C GLU A 80 0.93 3.40 22.99
N GLY A 81 1.64 4.37 22.40
CA GLY A 81 2.46 4.17 21.21
C GLY A 81 3.58 3.15 21.41
N PRO A 82 4.52 3.38 22.34
CA PRO A 82 5.63 2.47 22.61
C PRO A 82 5.22 1.02 22.91
N PRO A 83 4.24 0.74 23.80
CA PRO A 83 3.82 -0.64 24.05
C PRO A 83 3.13 -1.27 22.83
N ARG A 84 2.36 -0.52 22.05
CA ARG A 84 1.77 -1.04 20.80
C ARG A 84 2.83 -1.38 19.76
N VAL A 85 3.88 -0.56 19.63
CA VAL A 85 5.01 -0.83 18.73
C VAL A 85 5.78 -2.05 19.20
N ALA A 86 6.09 -2.16 20.49
CA ALA A 86 6.78 -3.31 21.05
C ALA A 86 6.04 -4.62 20.80
N ILE A 87 4.70 -4.65 20.98
CA ILE A 87 3.89 -5.84 20.66
C ILE A 87 4.01 -6.22 19.18
N ARG A 88 3.93 -5.25 18.27
CA ARG A 88 4.06 -5.52 16.83
C ARG A 88 5.44 -6.03 16.45
N GLU A 89 6.49 -5.49 17.07
CA GLU A 89 7.87 -5.95 16.84
C GLU A 89 8.05 -7.38 17.36
N THR A 90 7.48 -7.72 18.52
CA THR A 90 7.51 -9.09 19.03
C THR A 90 6.74 -10.06 18.14
N GLU A 91 5.52 -9.68 17.70
CA GLU A 91 4.72 -10.49 16.79
C GLU A 91 5.46 -10.69 15.46
N ALA A 92 6.08 -9.64 14.91
CA ALA A 92 6.87 -9.73 13.68
C ALA A 92 8.05 -10.70 13.84
N GLY A 93 8.79 -10.61 14.96
CA GLY A 93 9.88 -11.53 15.27
C GLY A 93 9.42 -12.99 15.38
N GLU A 94 8.33 -13.24 16.11
CA GLU A 94 7.73 -14.59 16.22
C GLU A 94 7.30 -15.14 14.86
N TRP A 95 6.70 -14.30 14.01
CA TRP A 95 6.32 -14.69 12.65
C TRP A 95 7.53 -15.06 11.79
N GLU A 96 8.61 -14.29 11.86
CA GLU A 96 9.86 -14.57 11.14
C GLU A 96 10.49 -15.89 11.59
N GLU A 97 10.51 -16.16 12.91
CA GLU A 97 11.00 -17.42 13.46
C GLU A 97 10.17 -18.62 13.01
N LEU A 98 8.84 -18.50 13.01
CA LEU A 98 7.94 -19.55 12.53
C LEU A 98 8.14 -19.82 11.03
N LEU A 99 8.32 -18.78 10.21
CA LEU A 99 8.60 -18.92 8.79
C LEU A 99 9.95 -19.60 8.55
N ALA A 100 10.99 -19.23 9.31
CA ALA A 100 12.29 -19.88 9.23
C ALA A 100 12.21 -21.37 9.61
N ALA A 101 11.51 -21.70 10.70
CA ALA A 101 11.30 -23.08 11.13
C ALA A 101 10.51 -23.90 10.10
N ALA A 102 9.44 -23.34 9.54
CA ALA A 102 8.65 -23.96 8.48
C ALA A 102 9.48 -24.21 7.22
N ALA A 103 10.34 -23.27 6.81
CA ALA A 103 11.23 -23.43 5.67
C ALA A 103 12.23 -24.58 5.88
N VAL A 104 12.80 -24.71 7.08
CA VAL A 104 13.68 -25.84 7.44
C VAL A 104 12.91 -27.17 7.43
N GLY A 105 11.71 -27.19 8.00
CA GLY A 105 10.83 -28.36 7.98
C GLY A 105 10.50 -28.82 6.56
N LEU A 106 10.14 -27.87 5.69
CA LEU A 106 9.84 -28.14 4.28
C LEU A 106 11.05 -28.69 3.52
N ARG A 107 12.25 -28.13 3.74
CA ARG A 107 13.48 -28.65 3.13
C ARG A 107 13.74 -30.11 3.53
N ARG A 108 13.64 -30.42 4.82
CA ARG A 108 13.81 -31.79 5.32
C ARG A 108 12.77 -32.75 4.77
N ALA A 109 11.51 -32.32 4.67
CA ALA A 109 10.45 -33.14 4.08
C ALA A 109 10.74 -33.46 2.61
N ARG A 110 11.14 -32.45 1.82
CA ARG A 110 11.54 -32.64 0.41
C ARG A 110 12.75 -33.55 0.26
N GLU A 111 13.76 -33.42 1.11
CA GLU A 111 14.92 -34.31 1.11
C GLU A 111 14.53 -35.76 1.43
N ALA A 112 13.66 -35.96 2.43
CA ALA A 112 13.15 -37.27 2.78
C ALA A 112 12.31 -37.90 1.66
N GLU A 113 11.45 -37.13 1.01
CA GLU A 113 10.69 -37.60 -0.16
C GLU A 113 11.61 -37.94 -1.33
N ARG A 114 12.63 -37.13 -1.62
CA ARG A 114 13.63 -37.44 -2.64
C ARG A 114 14.33 -38.76 -2.35
N LEU A 115 14.76 -38.98 -1.10
CA LEU A 115 15.39 -40.24 -0.70
C LEU A 115 14.43 -41.42 -0.91
N ARG A 116 13.18 -41.31 -0.46
CA ARG A 116 12.15 -42.34 -0.68
C ARG A 116 11.95 -42.64 -2.17
N HIS A 117 11.81 -41.62 -3.00
CA HIS A 117 11.68 -41.81 -4.44
C HIS A 117 12.91 -42.46 -5.06
N THR A 118 14.12 -42.13 -4.61
CA THR A 118 15.33 -42.79 -5.10
C THR A 118 15.42 -44.26 -4.67
N GLU A 119 14.98 -44.58 -3.45
CA GLU A 119 14.92 -45.95 -2.94
C GLU A 119 13.85 -46.77 -3.68
N GLU A 120 12.66 -46.22 -3.86
CA GLU A 120 11.59 -46.83 -4.66
C GLU A 120 12.03 -47.05 -6.11
N ALA A 121 12.70 -46.06 -6.73
CA ALA A 121 13.22 -46.21 -8.08
C ALA A 121 14.29 -47.31 -8.16
N ARG A 122 15.15 -47.42 -7.13
CA ARG A 122 16.13 -48.51 -7.03
C ARG A 122 15.46 -49.87 -6.87
N GLN A 123 14.44 -49.99 -6.02
CA GLN A 123 13.67 -51.23 -5.84
C GLN A 123 12.99 -51.63 -7.15
N ARG A 124 12.30 -50.69 -7.82
CA ARG A 124 11.67 -50.94 -9.12
C ARG A 124 12.68 -51.39 -10.18
N ARG A 125 13.86 -50.78 -10.23
CA ARG A 125 14.94 -51.22 -11.15
C ARG A 125 15.43 -52.63 -10.83
N GLN A 126 15.53 -52.98 -9.55
CA GLN A 126 15.91 -54.32 -9.12
C GLN A 126 14.84 -55.35 -9.48
N GLU A 127 13.56 -55.03 -9.26
CA GLU A 127 12.42 -55.87 -9.65
C GLU A 127 12.35 -56.06 -11.17
N GLN A 128 12.55 -54.99 -11.95
CA GLN A 128 12.61 -55.06 -13.41
C GLN A 128 13.78 -55.91 -13.91
N ALA A 129 14.97 -55.74 -13.31
CA ALA A 129 16.13 -56.55 -13.66
C ALA A 129 15.94 -58.02 -13.30
N ALA A 130 15.30 -58.31 -12.16
CA ALA A 130 14.96 -59.67 -11.75
C ALA A 130 13.94 -60.31 -12.69
N ALA A 131 12.87 -59.60 -13.03
CA ALA A 131 11.86 -60.07 -13.99
C ALA A 131 12.48 -60.31 -15.38
N TYR A 132 13.38 -59.42 -15.84
CA TYR A 132 14.10 -59.58 -17.10
C TYR A 132 15.03 -60.81 -17.07
N ALA A 133 15.75 -61.03 -15.97
CA ALA A 133 16.59 -62.21 -15.79
C ALA A 133 15.76 -63.51 -15.78
N GLU A 134 14.59 -63.49 -15.14
CA GLU A 134 13.65 -64.62 -15.14
C GLU A 134 13.13 -64.92 -16.55
N THR A 135 12.73 -63.90 -17.32
CA THR A 135 12.30 -64.11 -18.72
C THR A 135 13.42 -64.72 -19.57
N LEU A 136 14.66 -64.28 -19.39
CA LEU A 136 15.80 -64.83 -20.11
C LEU A 136 16.10 -66.27 -19.69
N ALA A 137 15.91 -66.62 -18.42
CA ALA A 137 16.18 -67.97 -17.92
C ALA A 137 15.29 -69.03 -18.60
N HIS A 138 14.05 -68.69 -18.95
CA HIS A 138 13.08 -69.59 -19.56
C HIS A 138 13.15 -69.67 -21.10
N LEU A 139 13.81 -68.72 -21.76
CA LEU A 139 13.95 -68.69 -23.21
C LEU A 139 15.13 -69.58 -23.69
N PRO A 140 15.01 -70.27 -24.83
CA PRO A 140 16.14 -70.92 -25.50
C PRO A 140 17.12 -69.88 -26.08
N PRO A 141 18.40 -70.24 -26.31
CA PRO A 141 19.43 -69.28 -26.72
C PRO A 141 19.07 -68.44 -27.96
N GLU A 142 18.45 -69.05 -28.96
CA GLU A 142 18.06 -68.37 -30.21
C GLU A 142 16.95 -67.33 -29.99
N GLU A 143 16.00 -67.60 -29.07
CA GLU A 143 14.92 -66.65 -28.74
C GLU A 143 15.40 -65.56 -27.76
N ARG A 144 16.44 -65.81 -26.98
CA ARG A 144 17.06 -64.79 -26.11
C ARG A 144 17.64 -63.64 -26.93
N ASP A 145 18.38 -63.95 -27.98
CA ASP A 145 19.00 -62.93 -28.84
C ASP A 145 17.94 -62.08 -29.55
N GLY A 146 16.85 -62.71 -30.02
CA GLY A 146 15.70 -62.02 -30.59
C GLY A 146 14.99 -61.11 -29.58
N PHE A 147 14.80 -61.58 -28.34
CA PHE A 147 14.20 -60.78 -27.27
C PHE A 147 15.06 -59.58 -26.87
N ILE A 148 16.38 -59.76 -26.74
CA ILE A 148 17.33 -58.67 -26.45
C ILE A 148 17.29 -57.63 -27.58
N ALA A 149 17.35 -58.07 -28.84
CA ALA A 149 17.30 -57.18 -29.99
C ALA A 149 15.98 -56.38 -30.07
N ALA A 150 14.84 -57.02 -29.77
CA ALA A 150 13.54 -56.35 -29.73
C ALA A 150 13.45 -55.30 -28.61
N GLN A 151 14.00 -55.59 -27.42
CA GLN A 151 14.09 -54.64 -26.31
C GLN A 151 14.94 -53.42 -26.67
N ILE A 152 16.14 -53.64 -27.22
CA ILE A 152 17.02 -52.55 -27.66
C ILE A 152 16.35 -51.69 -28.74
N ALA A 153 15.67 -52.32 -29.71
CA ALA A 153 14.92 -51.59 -30.74
C ALA A 153 13.78 -50.75 -30.13
N ALA A 154 13.03 -51.30 -29.17
CA ALA A 154 11.97 -50.58 -28.47
C ALA A 154 12.50 -49.40 -27.65
N GLU A 155 13.64 -49.54 -26.98
CA GLU A 155 14.29 -48.44 -26.25
C GLU A 155 14.79 -47.35 -27.20
N HIS A 156 15.38 -47.72 -28.34
CA HIS A 156 15.77 -46.75 -29.37
C HIS A 156 14.58 -45.96 -29.91
N GLN A 157 13.44 -46.62 -30.15
CA GLN A 157 12.21 -45.94 -30.57
C GLN A 157 11.69 -44.96 -29.50
N ARG A 158 11.61 -45.38 -28.25
CA ARG A 158 11.21 -44.49 -27.13
C ARG A 158 12.11 -43.27 -27.01
N THR A 159 13.42 -43.48 -27.10
CA THR A 159 14.42 -42.40 -27.03
C THR A 159 14.23 -41.41 -28.19
N GLN A 160 13.98 -41.91 -29.40
CA GLN A 160 13.72 -41.05 -30.57
C GLN A 160 12.42 -40.25 -30.40
N GLU A 161 11.37 -40.87 -29.88
CA GLU A 161 10.10 -40.18 -29.59
C GLU A 161 10.26 -39.10 -28.53
N GLU A 162 10.98 -39.37 -27.44
CA GLU A 162 11.30 -38.39 -26.39
C GLU A 162 12.08 -37.19 -26.95
N LEU A 163 13.08 -37.44 -27.80
CA LEU A 163 13.83 -36.37 -28.47
C LEU A 163 12.92 -35.50 -29.35
N LEU A 164 12.04 -36.11 -30.14
CA LEU A 164 11.08 -35.37 -30.96
C LEU A 164 10.09 -34.56 -30.11
N GLN A 165 9.67 -35.08 -28.96
CA GLN A 165 8.81 -34.34 -28.02
C GLN A 165 9.56 -33.15 -27.41
N MET A 166 10.81 -33.33 -27.01
CA MET A 166 11.69 -32.27 -26.51
C MET A 166 11.92 -31.18 -27.56
N GLU A 167 12.16 -31.54 -28.82
CA GLU A 167 12.31 -30.59 -29.92
C GLU A 167 11.03 -29.78 -30.15
N ARG A 168 9.87 -30.44 -30.15
CA ARG A 168 8.57 -29.76 -30.27
C ARG A 168 8.30 -28.83 -29.09
N ALA A 169 8.68 -29.23 -27.87
CA ALA A 169 8.55 -28.39 -26.68
C ALA A 169 9.43 -27.14 -26.79
N LYS A 170 10.70 -27.30 -27.17
CA LYS A 170 11.63 -26.20 -27.44
C LYS A 170 11.09 -25.24 -28.50
N GLU A 171 10.60 -25.75 -29.62
CA GLU A 171 10.03 -24.91 -30.67
C GLU A 171 8.82 -24.10 -30.18
N ARG A 172 7.94 -24.72 -29.37
CA ARG A 172 6.81 -24.01 -28.74
C ARG A 172 7.29 -22.90 -27.81
N GLU A 173 8.32 -23.16 -27.02
CA GLU A 173 8.91 -22.19 -26.11
C GLU A 173 9.55 -21.02 -26.89
N GLU A 174 10.32 -21.30 -27.93
CA GLU A 174 10.90 -20.28 -28.82
C GLU A 174 9.82 -19.40 -29.45
N ARG A 175 8.71 -19.99 -29.91
CA ARG A 175 7.56 -19.24 -30.42
C ARG A 175 6.92 -18.35 -29.36
N ARG A 176 6.81 -18.82 -28.10
CA ARG A 176 6.32 -18.00 -26.97
C ARG A 176 7.28 -16.83 -26.71
N GLN A 177 8.58 -17.08 -26.65
CA GLN A 177 9.58 -16.04 -26.43
C GLN A 177 9.61 -15.02 -27.59
N ALA A 178 9.47 -15.45 -28.84
CA ALA A 178 9.38 -14.58 -30.00
C ALA A 178 8.17 -13.65 -29.93
N ARG A 179 7.00 -14.16 -29.52
CA ARG A 179 5.78 -13.36 -29.29
C ARG A 179 5.98 -12.34 -28.16
N LYS A 180 6.57 -12.75 -27.03
CA LYS A 180 6.89 -11.82 -25.92
C LYS A 180 7.82 -10.69 -26.39
N LYS A 181 8.88 -11.02 -27.16
CA LYS A 181 9.81 -10.04 -27.73
C LYS A 181 9.12 -9.10 -28.74
N ALA A 182 8.20 -9.61 -29.57
CA ALA A 182 7.45 -8.80 -30.52
C ALA A 182 6.50 -7.83 -29.81
N ALA A 183 5.72 -8.30 -28.83
CA ALA A 183 4.83 -7.48 -28.03
C ALA A 183 5.58 -6.36 -27.28
N LYS A 184 6.75 -6.68 -26.71
CA LYS A 184 7.61 -5.68 -26.05
C LYS A 184 8.09 -4.61 -27.04
N LYS A 185 8.51 -4.99 -28.25
CA LYS A 185 8.91 -4.04 -29.30
C LYS A 185 7.74 -3.16 -29.74
N GLU A 186 6.55 -3.72 -29.93
CA GLU A 186 5.34 -2.98 -30.29
C GLU A 186 4.96 -1.96 -29.21
N HIS A 187 5.00 -2.37 -27.94
CA HIS A 187 4.76 -1.47 -26.81
C HIS A 187 5.78 -0.32 -26.74
N HIS A 188 7.08 -0.59 -26.97
CA HIS A 188 8.09 0.48 -27.06
C HIS A 188 7.80 1.43 -28.25
N HIS A 189 7.43 0.91 -29.42
CA HIS A 189 7.08 1.74 -30.56
C HIS A 189 5.83 2.60 -30.31
N HIS A 190 4.82 2.07 -29.61
CA HIS A 190 3.62 2.82 -29.23
C HIS A 190 3.96 3.97 -28.28
N LYS A 191 4.81 3.72 -27.27
CA LYS A 191 5.29 4.75 -26.34
C LYS A 191 6.02 5.90 -27.03
N HIS A 192 6.85 5.60 -28.03
CA HIS A 192 7.57 6.64 -28.77
C HIS A 192 6.72 7.37 -29.82
N ARG A 193 5.65 6.75 -30.32
CA ARG A 193 4.78 7.34 -31.35
C ARG A 193 3.78 8.35 -30.79
N ASP A 194 3.28 8.13 -29.58
CA ASP A 194 2.22 8.96 -29.00
C ASP A 194 2.73 10.17 -28.19
N GLY A 195 4.06 10.38 -28.12
CA GLY A 195 4.64 11.54 -27.43
C GLY A 195 4.22 11.65 -25.96
N SER A 196 3.81 10.54 -25.34
CA SER A 196 3.35 10.50 -23.95
C SER A 196 4.57 10.49 -23.02
N GLU A 197 5.02 11.70 -22.66
CA GLU A 197 5.75 11.94 -21.41
C GLU A 197 4.76 11.94 -20.24
N GLU A 198 4.05 10.83 -20.02
CA GLU A 198 3.28 10.64 -18.79
C GLU A 198 3.76 9.40 -18.02
N ASP A 199 4.37 9.75 -16.88
CA ASP A 199 4.47 9.01 -15.63
C ASP A 199 5.47 7.84 -15.51
N SER A 200 6.64 8.16 -14.95
CA SER A 200 7.65 7.17 -14.53
C SER A 200 7.13 6.18 -13.49
N GLU A 201 6.06 6.51 -12.75
CA GLU A 201 5.47 5.61 -11.75
C GLU A 201 4.66 4.46 -12.40
N ALA A 202 4.02 4.70 -13.55
CA ALA A 202 3.31 3.65 -14.29
C ALA A 202 4.28 2.65 -14.95
N GLU A 203 5.45 3.11 -15.41
CA GLU A 203 6.51 2.22 -15.89
C GLU A 203 7.06 1.31 -14.79
N GLU A 204 7.19 1.81 -13.56
CA GLU A 204 7.69 1.02 -12.44
C GLU A 204 6.69 -0.05 -12.01
N GLY A 205 5.39 0.26 -12.03
CA GLY A 205 4.31 -0.71 -11.78
C GLY A 205 4.26 -1.83 -12.83
N HIS A 206 4.46 -1.51 -14.11
CA HIS A 206 4.52 -2.51 -15.18
C HIS A 206 5.77 -3.38 -15.10
N ARG A 207 6.96 -2.78 -14.85
CA ARG A 207 8.20 -3.55 -14.65
C ARG A 207 8.12 -4.49 -13.44
N ARG A 208 7.47 -4.07 -12.36
CA ARG A 208 7.24 -4.92 -11.17
C ARG A 208 6.28 -6.06 -11.48
N ARG A 209 5.21 -5.83 -12.24
CA ARG A 209 4.29 -6.91 -12.67
C ARG A 209 4.99 -7.92 -13.59
N ASP A 210 5.71 -7.44 -14.60
CA ASP A 210 6.44 -8.31 -15.53
C ASP A 210 7.50 -9.15 -14.78
N ALA A 211 8.21 -8.56 -13.80
CA ALA A 211 9.19 -9.27 -12.98
C ALA A 211 8.55 -10.32 -12.06
N VAL A 212 7.36 -10.05 -11.51
CA VAL A 212 6.61 -11.02 -10.68
C VAL A 212 6.07 -12.16 -11.55
N GLU A 213 5.61 -11.86 -12.76
CA GLU A 213 5.11 -12.87 -13.70
C GLU A 213 6.26 -13.75 -14.24
N GLU A 214 7.43 -13.17 -14.51
CA GLU A 214 8.65 -13.91 -14.89
C GLU A 214 9.16 -14.81 -13.76
N LEU A 215 9.14 -14.33 -12.50
CA LEU A 215 9.44 -15.15 -11.32
C LEU A 215 8.42 -16.26 -11.10
N ALA A 216 7.13 -16.01 -11.33
CA ALA A 216 6.10 -17.02 -11.21
C ALA A 216 6.27 -18.12 -12.26
N GLU A 217 6.55 -17.76 -13.52
CA GLU A 217 6.87 -18.72 -14.58
C GLU A 217 8.13 -19.53 -14.27
N GLU A 218 9.20 -18.90 -13.78
CA GLU A 218 10.46 -19.58 -13.42
C GLU A 218 10.27 -20.56 -12.24
N VAL A 219 9.43 -20.20 -11.26
CA VAL A 219 9.06 -21.11 -10.16
C VAL A 219 8.26 -22.29 -10.70
N THR A 220 7.22 -22.08 -11.51
CA THR A 220 6.44 -23.21 -12.06
C THR A 220 7.28 -24.15 -12.92
N SER A 221 8.16 -23.62 -13.79
CA SER A 221 9.05 -24.41 -14.64
C SER A 221 10.13 -25.21 -13.88
N LYS A 222 10.54 -24.75 -12.69
CA LYS A 222 11.52 -25.47 -11.84
C LYS A 222 10.90 -26.55 -10.95
N TYR A 223 9.58 -26.56 -10.80
CA TYR A 223 8.88 -27.44 -9.87
C TYR A 223 7.83 -28.35 -10.54
N ASP A 224 7.62 -28.23 -11.85
CA ASP A 224 6.96 -29.22 -12.72
C ASP A 224 7.99 -30.17 -13.37
#